data_AF-A0A1L9NGZ5-F1
#
_entry.id   AF-A0A1L9NGZ5-F1
#
_cell.length_a   1.000
_cell.length_b   1.000
_cell.length_c   1.000
_cell.angle_alpha   90.00
_cell.angle_beta   90.00
_cell.angle_gamma   90.00
#
_symmetry.space_group_name_H-M   'P 1'
#
loop_
_entity.id
_entity.type
_entity.pdbx_description
1 polymer ?
#
loop_
_entity_poly.entity_id
_entity_poly.type
_entity_poly.pdbx_seq_one_letter_code
_entity_poly.pdbx_strand_id
1 'polypeptide(L)'
;MSSSTTNHALIYNFQKACLEGNLRRVRRALSSGRLSAKDFDTGLRLATKYAYLDIVAALFDAGVPMSPSAIGCLCGHEGKQDPRVIRLYFDRGLKPRDCITTKGEPLLRFYSVDCARELLERGVDPNRCGPRGISPLASSLEIVHEDGGATFDLLVQYGARTDPSLLFDALVWSSDAAIKFRFLLSRGLDPNTTISAKWGTPLHVAALFAMEEVIRILLDLGADPNSRSYCTKFKNNSPVEVAKWKKRASHEGSSMKRTYQSVIEILESEKGGPCCLSVAVSERPNAENSTKPPETKKGGMNVQRANDITGWSESSNCGTKLLERPAQGQSTRKTQASLDGNVSSRTRSRTKNVP
;
A
#
# COMPACT_ATOMS: atom_id res chain seq x y z
N MET A 1 -2.80 31.54 -42.42
CA MET A 1 -2.31 30.66 -41.32
C MET A 1 -2.71 31.18 -39.92
N SER A 2 -3.92 31.73 -39.72
CA SER A 2 -4.07 32.92 -38.85
C SER A 2 -4.93 32.81 -37.57
N SER A 3 -5.36 31.63 -37.11
CA SER A 3 -6.15 31.53 -35.86
C SER A 3 -5.89 30.23 -35.09
N SER A 4 -5.91 29.10 -35.81
CA SER A 4 -5.66 27.77 -35.25
C SER A 4 -4.26 27.62 -34.64
N THR A 5 -3.22 28.09 -35.33
CA THR A 5 -1.82 28.02 -34.88
C THR A 5 -1.59 28.83 -33.60
N THR A 6 -2.21 30.01 -33.50
CA THR A 6 -2.12 30.88 -32.30
C THR A 6 -2.84 30.25 -31.11
N ASN A 7 -3.94 29.52 -31.35
CA ASN A 7 -4.65 28.82 -30.28
C ASN A 7 -3.87 27.60 -29.77
N HIS A 8 -3.26 26.83 -30.66
CA HIS A 8 -2.35 25.75 -30.28
C HIS A 8 -1.15 26.25 -29.48
N ALA A 9 -0.54 27.36 -29.90
CA ALA A 9 0.56 27.98 -29.16
C ALA A 9 0.13 28.45 -27.77
N LEU A 10 -1.08 29.01 -27.62
CA LEU A 10 -1.62 29.41 -26.32
C LEU A 10 -1.81 28.20 -25.39
N ILE A 11 -2.45 27.14 -25.88
CA ILE A 11 -2.69 25.89 -25.12
C ILE A 11 -1.36 25.28 -24.67
N TYR A 12 -0.40 25.15 -25.59
CA TYR A 12 0.93 24.63 -25.29
C TYR A 12 1.64 25.48 -24.22
N ASN A 13 1.63 26.80 -24.37
CA ASN A 13 2.24 27.71 -23.40
C ASN A 13 1.57 27.67 -22.02
N PHE A 14 0.25 27.49 -21.97
CA PHE A 14 -0.50 27.31 -20.73
C PHE A 14 -0.12 26.01 -20.03
N GLN A 15 -0.11 24.89 -20.74
CA GLN A 15 0.28 23.60 -20.18
C GLN A 15 1.73 23.60 -19.69
N LYS A 16 2.65 24.18 -20.49
CA LYS A 16 4.05 24.37 -20.10
C LYS A 16 4.17 25.24 -18.85
N ALA A 17 3.42 26.33 -18.76
CA ALA A 17 3.40 27.17 -17.56
C ALA A 17 2.89 26.44 -16.31
N CYS A 18 1.87 25.57 -16.45
CA CYS A 18 1.39 24.73 -15.34
C CYS A 18 2.43 23.69 -14.92
N LEU A 19 3.16 23.11 -15.88
CA LEU A 19 4.24 22.15 -15.61
C LEU A 19 5.44 22.80 -14.89
N GLU A 20 5.79 24.02 -15.30
CA GLU A 20 6.94 24.78 -14.77
C GLU A 20 6.62 25.57 -13.49
N GLY A 21 5.37 25.55 -12.99
CA GLY A 21 5.00 26.31 -11.80
C GLY A 21 4.93 27.84 -12.04
N ASN A 22 4.75 28.29 -13.28
CA ASN A 22 4.77 29.72 -13.61
C ASN A 22 3.38 30.37 -13.49
N LEU A 23 3.03 30.81 -12.27
CA LEU A 23 1.74 31.45 -11.96
C LEU A 23 1.42 32.66 -12.84
N ARG A 24 2.41 33.52 -13.16
CA ARG A 24 2.18 34.73 -13.97
C ARG A 24 1.71 34.37 -15.37
N ARG A 25 2.34 33.36 -15.99
CA ARG A 25 1.95 32.88 -17.33
C ARG A 25 0.61 32.16 -17.31
N VAL A 26 0.32 31.40 -16.25
CA VAL A 26 -1.00 30.79 -16.03
C VAL A 26 -2.08 31.87 -15.98
N ARG A 27 -1.96 32.86 -15.08
CA ARG A 27 -2.96 33.94 -14.95
C ARG A 27 -3.22 34.68 -16.27
N ARG A 28 -2.15 35.00 -17.01
CA ARG A 28 -2.29 35.63 -18.34
C ARG A 28 -3.09 34.76 -19.31
N ALA A 29 -2.86 33.45 -19.31
CA ALA A 29 -3.60 32.53 -20.17
C ALA A 29 -5.07 32.38 -19.72
N LEU A 30 -5.35 32.37 -18.41
CA LEU A 30 -6.72 32.36 -17.88
C LEU A 30 -7.50 33.61 -18.33
N SER A 31 -6.88 34.80 -18.23
CA SER A 31 -7.49 36.06 -18.67
C SER A 31 -7.74 36.14 -20.18
N SER A 32 -7.17 35.24 -20.99
CA SER A 32 -7.39 35.26 -22.44
C SER A 32 -8.81 34.82 -22.85
N GLY A 33 -9.53 34.09 -21.98
CA GLY A 33 -10.86 33.56 -22.28
C GLY A 33 -10.93 32.52 -23.40
N ARG A 34 -9.79 32.02 -23.88
CA ARG A 34 -9.69 31.14 -25.07
C ARG A 34 -9.44 29.66 -24.76
N LEU A 35 -9.31 29.32 -23.49
CA LEU A 35 -9.02 27.96 -23.04
C LEU A 35 -10.31 27.13 -22.95
N SER A 36 -10.24 25.87 -23.38
CA SER A 36 -11.35 24.92 -23.27
C SER A 36 -11.37 24.23 -21.90
N ALA A 37 -12.49 23.57 -21.58
CA ALA A 37 -12.60 22.72 -20.38
C ALA A 37 -11.50 21.65 -20.30
N LYS A 38 -11.11 21.08 -21.46
CA LYS A 38 -10.03 20.08 -21.53
C LYS A 38 -8.65 20.68 -21.22
N ASP A 39 -8.42 21.92 -21.63
CA ASP A 39 -7.18 22.62 -21.33
C ASP A 39 -7.09 22.89 -19.83
N PHE A 40 -8.17 23.38 -19.23
CA PHE A 40 -8.27 23.59 -17.78
C PHE A 40 -8.05 22.31 -16.98
N ASP A 41 -8.68 21.20 -17.36
CA ASP A 41 -8.43 19.88 -16.75
C ASP A 41 -6.95 19.50 -16.81
N THR A 42 -6.33 19.66 -17.99
CA THR A 42 -4.91 19.36 -18.17
C THR A 42 -4.03 20.23 -17.26
N GLY A 43 -4.29 21.53 -17.20
CA GLY A 43 -3.58 22.46 -16.33
C GLY A 43 -3.74 22.11 -14.84
N LEU A 44 -4.97 21.81 -14.41
CA LEU A 44 -5.26 21.45 -13.03
C LEU A 44 -4.57 20.14 -12.62
N ARG A 45 -4.59 19.11 -13.47
CA ARG A 45 -3.84 17.86 -13.24
C ARG A 45 -2.35 18.11 -13.07
N LEU A 46 -1.74 18.89 -13.96
CA LEU A 46 -0.31 19.21 -13.89
C LEU A 46 0.01 19.97 -12.61
N ALA A 47 -0.72 21.04 -12.31
CA ALA A 47 -0.49 21.84 -11.12
C ALA A 47 -0.65 21.02 -9.82
N THR A 48 -1.65 20.14 -9.78
CA THR A 48 -1.90 19.25 -8.62
C THR A 48 -0.83 18.19 -8.47
N LYS A 49 -0.43 17.56 -9.59
CA LYS A 49 0.61 16.53 -9.62
C LYS A 49 1.96 17.06 -9.11
N TYR A 50 2.29 18.31 -9.41
CA TYR A 50 3.54 18.95 -8.98
C TYR A 50 3.40 19.85 -7.74
N ALA A 51 2.27 19.76 -7.02
CA ALA A 51 2.03 20.46 -5.76
C ALA A 51 2.09 22.00 -5.84
N TYR A 52 1.76 22.61 -6.99
CA TYR A 52 1.77 24.07 -7.16
C TYR A 52 0.50 24.72 -6.60
N LEU A 53 0.47 24.92 -5.27
CA LEU A 53 -0.67 25.47 -4.53
C LEU A 53 -1.29 26.72 -5.17
N ASP A 54 -0.47 27.72 -5.50
CA ASP A 54 -0.96 29.01 -6.02
C ASP A 54 -1.62 28.86 -7.40
N ILE A 55 -1.16 27.91 -8.20
CA ILE A 55 -1.73 27.64 -9.53
C ILE A 55 -3.03 26.87 -9.37
N VAL A 56 -3.08 25.87 -8.49
CA VAL A 56 -4.33 25.15 -8.17
C VAL A 56 -5.39 26.13 -7.66
N ALA A 57 -5.02 27.04 -6.75
CA ALA A 57 -5.91 28.08 -6.25
C ALA A 57 -6.41 28.99 -7.38
N ALA A 58 -5.50 29.50 -8.22
CA ALA A 58 -5.89 30.36 -9.34
C ALA A 58 -6.82 29.67 -10.34
N LEU A 59 -6.66 28.36 -10.56
CA LEU A 59 -7.55 27.58 -11.43
C LEU A 59 -8.93 27.42 -10.80
N PHE A 60 -9.02 27.09 -9.51
CA PHE A 60 -10.31 27.02 -8.84
C PHE A 60 -11.00 28.39 -8.73
N ASP A 61 -10.25 29.47 -8.53
CA ASP A 61 -10.79 30.84 -8.50
C ASP A 61 -11.33 31.25 -9.88
N ALA A 62 -10.77 30.70 -10.96
CA ALA A 62 -11.30 30.84 -12.32
C ALA A 62 -12.53 29.95 -12.61
N GLY A 63 -13.05 29.22 -11.61
CA GLY A 63 -14.23 28.37 -11.73
C GLY A 63 -13.97 27.02 -12.40
N VAL A 64 -12.70 26.59 -12.50
CA VAL A 64 -12.38 25.27 -13.05
C VAL A 64 -12.91 24.18 -12.10
N PRO A 65 -13.76 23.25 -12.58
CA PRO A 65 -14.30 22.19 -11.73
C PRO A 65 -13.22 21.16 -11.37
N MET A 66 -13.35 20.57 -10.18
CA MET A 66 -12.53 19.42 -9.80
C MET A 66 -12.89 18.21 -10.66
N SER A 67 -11.95 17.75 -11.48
CA SER A 67 -12.13 16.54 -12.27
C SER A 67 -11.64 15.30 -11.50
N PRO A 68 -12.19 14.09 -11.78
CA PRO A 68 -11.67 12.85 -11.21
C PRO A 68 -10.19 12.61 -11.53
N SER A 69 -9.74 13.08 -12.70
CA SER A 69 -8.33 12.96 -13.10
C SER A 69 -7.42 13.87 -12.28
N ALA A 70 -7.87 15.08 -11.96
CA ALA A 70 -7.14 16.00 -11.09
C ALA A 70 -7.09 15.52 -9.65
N ILE A 71 -8.20 15.01 -9.11
CA ILE A 71 -8.25 14.33 -7.81
C ILE A 71 -7.26 13.16 -7.78
N GLY A 72 -7.21 12.36 -8.85
CA GLY A 72 -6.27 11.26 -8.96
C GLY A 72 -4.79 11.67 -8.99
N CYS A 73 -4.47 12.95 -9.26
CA CYS A 73 -3.12 13.50 -9.18
C CYS A 73 -2.75 14.02 -7.79
N LEU A 74 -3.68 14.02 -6.82
CA LEU A 74 -3.38 14.46 -5.46
C LEU A 74 -2.32 13.59 -4.76
N CYS A 75 -2.04 12.38 -5.23
CA CYS A 75 -0.91 11.59 -4.71
C CYS A 75 0.47 12.19 -5.01
N GLY A 76 0.53 13.21 -5.87
CA GLY A 76 1.78 13.92 -6.18
C GLY A 76 2.67 13.20 -7.19
N HIS A 77 3.83 13.80 -7.46
CA HIS A 77 4.86 13.24 -8.33
C HIS A 77 5.99 12.68 -7.47
N GLU A 78 6.34 11.40 -7.66
CA GLU A 78 7.43 10.75 -6.92
C GLU A 78 7.27 10.85 -5.39
N GLY A 79 6.03 10.77 -4.91
CA GLY A 79 5.72 10.87 -3.48
C GLY A 79 5.80 12.28 -2.88
N LYS A 80 6.14 13.30 -3.70
CA LYS A 80 6.15 14.70 -3.25
C LYS A 80 4.78 15.33 -3.44
N GLN A 81 4.16 15.71 -2.32
CA GLN A 81 2.92 16.46 -2.29
C GLN A 81 2.94 17.47 -1.13
N ASP A 82 2.22 18.58 -1.30
CA ASP A 82 1.98 19.55 -0.24
C ASP A 82 0.59 19.32 0.39
N PRO A 83 0.48 19.07 1.71
CA PRO A 83 -0.80 18.93 2.40
C PRO A 83 -1.76 20.11 2.18
N ARG A 84 -1.24 21.32 1.91
CA ARG A 84 -2.05 22.51 1.59
C ARG A 84 -2.84 22.36 0.29
N VAL A 85 -2.34 21.60 -0.68
CA VAL A 85 -3.07 21.32 -1.91
C VAL A 85 -4.27 20.42 -1.59
N ILE A 86 -4.08 19.41 -0.73
CA ILE A 86 -5.16 18.53 -0.27
C ILE A 86 -6.22 19.35 0.50
N ARG A 87 -5.78 20.21 1.43
CA ARG A 87 -6.66 21.16 2.14
C ARG A 87 -7.51 21.95 1.17
N LEU A 88 -6.87 22.58 0.19
CA LEU A 88 -7.55 23.40 -0.79
C LEU A 88 -8.63 22.62 -1.54
N TYR A 89 -8.39 21.36 -1.94
CA TYR A 89 -9.42 20.54 -2.59
C TYR A 89 -10.63 20.29 -1.68
N PHE A 90 -10.42 19.99 -0.39
CA PHE A 90 -11.53 19.86 0.56
C PHE A 90 -12.26 21.17 0.79
N ASP A 91 -11.53 22.28 0.88
CA ASP A 91 -12.11 23.61 1.07
C ASP A 91 -12.97 24.02 -0.15
N ARG A 92 -12.69 23.46 -1.34
CA ARG A 92 -13.52 23.59 -2.55
C ARG A 92 -14.59 22.49 -2.69
N GLY A 93 -14.78 21.64 -1.68
CA GLY A 93 -15.88 20.68 -1.60
C GLY A 93 -15.55 19.24 -2.03
N LEU A 94 -14.28 18.85 -2.10
CA LEU A 94 -13.92 17.44 -2.28
C LEU A 94 -14.51 16.61 -1.13
N LYS A 95 -15.20 15.51 -1.46
CA LYS A 95 -15.77 14.62 -0.44
C LYS A 95 -14.78 13.50 -0.13
N PRO A 96 -14.71 13.03 1.13
CA PRO A 96 -13.79 11.96 1.53
C PRO A 96 -13.95 10.67 0.71
N ARG A 97 -15.19 10.34 0.32
CA ARG A 97 -15.51 9.17 -0.52
C ARG A 97 -15.00 9.29 -1.96
N ASP A 98 -14.71 10.50 -2.43
CA ASP A 98 -14.26 10.77 -3.79
C ASP A 98 -12.72 10.82 -3.87
N CYS A 99 -12.01 10.66 -2.75
CA CYS A 99 -10.54 10.59 -2.65
C CYS A 99 -9.98 9.28 -3.24
N ILE A 100 -10.13 9.11 -4.55
CA ILE A 100 -9.63 7.96 -5.33
C ILE A 100 -8.81 8.42 -6.54
N THR A 101 -7.89 7.56 -6.97
CA THR A 101 -7.22 7.68 -8.27
C THR A 101 -8.18 7.40 -9.42
N THR A 102 -7.77 7.72 -10.65
CA THR A 102 -8.51 7.37 -11.87
C THR A 102 -8.76 5.87 -12.04
N LYS A 103 -7.94 5.02 -11.40
CA LYS A 103 -8.10 3.55 -11.37
C LYS A 103 -9.00 3.07 -10.22
N GLY A 104 -9.61 3.97 -9.45
CA GLY A 104 -10.47 3.64 -8.32
C GLY A 104 -9.73 3.29 -7.03
N GLU A 105 -8.42 3.46 -6.99
CA GLU A 105 -7.62 3.18 -5.78
C GLU A 105 -7.72 4.34 -4.77
N PRO A 106 -7.94 4.09 -3.48
CA PRO A 106 -7.93 5.11 -2.43
C PRO A 106 -6.62 5.90 -2.43
N LEU A 107 -6.72 7.24 -2.38
CA LEU A 107 -5.53 8.09 -2.39
C LEU A 107 -4.67 7.92 -1.13
N LEU A 108 -5.30 7.64 0.01
CA LEU A 108 -4.66 7.46 1.32
C LEU A 108 -3.48 6.47 1.29
N ARG A 109 -3.50 5.51 0.37
CA ARG A 109 -2.45 4.51 0.20
C ARG A 109 -1.09 5.08 -0.25
N PHE A 110 -1.07 6.29 -0.83
CA PHE A 110 0.10 6.83 -1.52
C PHE A 110 0.76 7.99 -0.76
N TYR A 111 0.34 8.29 0.46
CA TYR A 111 0.76 9.50 1.16
C TYR A 111 1.77 9.27 2.28
N SER A 112 2.64 10.26 2.45
CA SER A 112 3.42 10.47 3.66
C SER A 112 2.53 10.88 4.83
N VAL A 113 3.10 10.83 6.04
CA VAL A 113 2.44 11.14 7.32
C VAL A 113 1.61 12.44 7.26
N ASP A 114 2.17 13.54 6.76
CA ASP A 114 1.47 14.85 6.78
C ASP A 114 0.27 14.91 5.83
N CYS A 115 0.41 14.34 4.64
CA CYS A 115 -0.69 14.29 3.68
C CYS A 115 -1.76 13.27 4.10
N ALA A 116 -1.33 12.14 4.67
CA ALA A 116 -2.23 11.15 5.25
C ALA A 116 -3.03 11.76 6.40
N ARG A 117 -2.40 12.56 7.27
CA ARG A 117 -3.06 13.28 8.36
C ARG A 117 -4.17 14.17 7.85
N GLU A 118 -3.89 14.99 6.82
CA GLU A 118 -4.91 15.87 6.26
C GLU A 118 -6.13 15.09 5.72
N LEU A 119 -5.91 13.98 5.02
CA LEU A 119 -7.02 13.15 4.56
C LEU A 119 -7.86 12.57 5.71
N LEU A 120 -7.17 12.05 6.74
CA LEU A 120 -7.80 11.40 7.88
C LEU A 120 -8.60 12.40 8.73
N GLU A 121 -8.07 13.60 8.95
CA GLU A 121 -8.77 14.69 9.65
C GLU A 121 -10.05 15.13 8.93
N ARG A 122 -10.14 14.92 7.61
CA ARG A 122 -11.34 15.18 6.81
C ARG A 122 -12.29 13.98 6.73
N GLY A 123 -12.01 12.89 7.43
CA GLY A 123 -12.90 11.72 7.51
C GLY A 123 -12.75 10.75 6.34
N VAL A 124 -11.59 10.69 5.70
CA VAL A 124 -11.29 9.59 4.77
C VAL A 124 -11.15 8.30 5.56
N ASP A 125 -11.92 7.27 5.18
CA ASP A 125 -11.88 5.96 5.83
C ASP A 125 -10.51 5.28 5.67
N PRO A 126 -9.78 5.02 6.77
CA PRO A 126 -8.46 4.37 6.72
C PRO A 126 -8.50 2.90 6.30
N ASN A 127 -9.68 2.27 6.29
CA ASN A 127 -9.85 0.87 5.95
C ASN A 127 -10.33 0.64 4.50
N ARG A 128 -10.61 1.72 3.77
CA ARG A 128 -11.13 1.60 2.41
C ARG A 128 -10.07 0.97 1.50
N CYS A 129 -10.45 -0.11 0.81
CA CYS A 129 -9.63 -0.73 -0.22
C CYS A 129 -10.13 -0.40 -1.63
N GLY A 130 -9.20 -0.34 -2.59
CA GLY A 130 -9.51 -0.21 -4.01
C GLY A 130 -9.70 -1.57 -4.69
N PRO A 131 -9.82 -1.58 -6.03
CA PRO A 131 -9.89 -2.81 -6.83
C PRO A 131 -8.77 -3.82 -6.57
N ARG A 132 -7.58 -3.37 -6.16
CA ARG A 132 -6.47 -4.25 -5.77
C ARG A 132 -6.65 -4.97 -4.43
N GLY A 133 -7.59 -4.56 -3.59
CA GLY A 133 -7.80 -5.13 -2.26
C GLY A 133 -6.70 -4.80 -1.23
N ILE A 134 -5.75 -3.93 -1.58
CA ILE A 134 -4.65 -3.53 -0.68
C ILE A 134 -5.15 -2.39 0.21
N SER A 135 -5.05 -2.58 1.53
CA SER A 135 -5.41 -1.54 2.50
C SER A 135 -4.36 -0.42 2.57
N PRO A 136 -4.75 0.81 2.96
CA PRO A 136 -3.79 1.88 3.24
C PRO A 136 -2.73 1.46 4.26
N LEU A 137 -3.15 0.73 5.31
CA LEU A 137 -2.25 0.23 6.35
C LEU A 137 -1.19 -0.72 5.78
N ALA A 138 -1.57 -1.67 4.91
CA ALA A 138 -0.61 -2.57 4.26
C ALA A 138 0.42 -1.83 3.41
N SER A 139 0.03 -0.74 2.74
CA SER A 139 0.97 0.03 1.91
C SER A 139 1.91 0.93 2.69
N SER A 140 1.53 1.34 3.91
CA SER A 140 2.44 2.05 4.80
C SER A 140 3.67 1.22 5.16
N LEU A 141 3.60 -0.12 5.05
CA LEU A 141 4.74 -1.00 5.25
C LEU A 141 5.87 -0.75 4.25
N GLU A 142 5.57 -0.26 3.05
CA GLU A 142 6.58 0.04 2.03
C GLU A 142 7.50 1.20 2.42
N ILE A 143 7.04 2.10 3.29
CA ILE A 143 7.78 3.31 3.71
C ILE A 143 8.28 3.24 5.16
N VAL A 144 8.13 2.11 5.85
CA VAL A 144 8.59 1.93 7.24
C VAL A 144 10.09 2.23 7.40
N HIS A 145 10.90 1.92 6.39
CA HIS A 145 12.33 2.21 6.40
C HIS A 145 12.65 3.71 6.24
N GLU A 146 11.72 4.49 5.65
CA GLU A 146 11.87 5.93 5.44
C GLU A 146 11.32 6.73 6.63
N ASP A 147 10.17 6.33 7.18
CA ASP A 147 9.44 7.11 8.20
C ASP A 147 9.36 6.45 9.59
N GLY A 148 10.02 5.31 9.78
CA GLY A 148 10.02 4.56 11.03
C GLY A 148 8.65 3.96 11.42
N GLY A 149 7.70 3.91 10.48
CA GLY A 149 6.33 3.48 10.72
C GLY A 149 5.39 4.58 11.22
N ALA A 150 5.80 5.85 11.13
CA ALA A 150 4.95 6.97 11.53
C ALA A 150 3.61 7.00 10.76
N THR A 151 3.60 6.67 9.46
CA THR A 151 2.37 6.60 8.68
C THR A 151 1.49 5.43 9.13
N PHE A 152 2.09 4.28 9.46
CA PHE A 152 1.37 3.12 9.97
C PHE A 152 0.65 3.47 11.28
N ASP A 153 1.36 4.07 12.23
CA ASP A 153 0.82 4.45 13.54
C ASP A 153 -0.29 5.48 13.43
N LEU A 154 -0.13 6.46 12.54
CA LEU A 154 -1.17 7.44 12.26
C LEU A 154 -2.44 6.77 11.74
N LEU A 155 -2.32 5.82 10.80
CA LEU A 155 -3.47 5.10 10.28
C LEU A 155 -4.18 4.31 11.40
N VAL A 156 -3.43 3.62 12.25
CA VAL A 156 -3.97 2.89 13.42
C VAL A 156 -4.68 3.86 14.38
N GLN A 157 -4.08 5.02 14.67
CA GLN A 157 -4.67 6.06 15.52
C GLN A 157 -6.05 6.51 15.02
N TYR A 158 -6.24 6.56 13.70
CA TYR A 158 -7.52 6.93 13.07
C TYR A 158 -8.46 5.73 12.82
N GLY A 159 -8.14 4.55 13.35
CA GLY A 159 -9.02 3.37 13.31
C GLY A 159 -8.75 2.41 12.16
N ALA A 160 -7.57 2.43 11.55
CA ALA A 160 -7.15 1.35 10.65
C ALA A 160 -7.09 0.02 11.41
N ARG A 161 -7.64 -1.04 10.80
CA ARG A 161 -7.65 -2.37 11.39
C ARG A 161 -6.31 -3.08 11.18
N THR A 162 -5.68 -3.44 12.28
CA THR A 162 -4.49 -4.29 12.30
C THR A 162 -4.91 -5.75 12.19
N ASP A 163 -4.76 -6.35 11.01
CA ASP A 163 -5.10 -7.75 10.75
C ASP A 163 -3.83 -8.62 10.60
N PRO A 164 -3.85 -9.89 11.04
CA PRO A 164 -2.70 -10.79 10.85
C PRO A 164 -2.29 -10.98 9.38
N SER A 165 -3.14 -10.67 8.38
CA SER A 165 -2.79 -10.66 6.96
C SER A 165 -1.60 -9.75 6.64
N LEU A 166 -1.38 -8.69 7.44
CA LEU A 166 -0.26 -7.75 7.28
C LEU A 166 1.11 -8.44 7.36
N LEU A 167 1.23 -9.51 8.17
CA LEU A 167 2.45 -10.30 8.22
C LEU A 167 2.75 -10.96 6.87
N PHE A 168 1.72 -11.36 6.12
CA PHE A 168 1.90 -11.92 4.78
C PHE A 168 2.21 -10.83 3.74
N ASP A 169 1.59 -9.66 3.87
CA ASP A 169 1.88 -8.50 3.01
C ASP A 169 3.34 -8.05 3.17
N ALA A 170 3.89 -8.09 4.39
CA ALA A 170 5.30 -7.78 4.67
C ALA A 170 6.30 -8.72 3.98
N LEU A 171 5.93 -9.98 3.75
CA LEU A 171 6.81 -11.02 3.20
C LEU A 171 6.73 -11.15 1.68
N VAL A 172 5.59 -10.83 1.07
CA VAL A 172 5.34 -11.13 -0.34
C VAL A 172 5.82 -10.00 -1.25
N TRP A 173 6.77 -10.30 -2.15
CA TRP A 173 7.39 -9.32 -3.09
C TRP A 173 8.13 -8.16 -2.42
N SER A 174 8.70 -8.40 -1.23
CA SER A 174 9.35 -7.37 -0.42
C SER A 174 10.87 -7.56 -0.38
N SER A 175 11.63 -6.49 -0.69
CA SER A 175 13.09 -6.42 -0.49
C SER A 175 13.45 -6.39 0.99
N ASP A 176 12.64 -5.70 1.79
CA ASP A 176 12.93 -5.37 3.20
C ASP A 176 12.01 -6.14 4.15
N ALA A 177 11.74 -7.39 3.80
CA ALA A 177 10.78 -8.24 4.49
C ALA A 177 11.09 -8.36 5.98
N ALA A 178 12.36 -8.52 6.37
CA ALA A 178 12.75 -8.62 7.78
C ALA A 178 12.44 -7.34 8.57
N ILE A 179 12.71 -6.16 8.00
CA ILE A 179 12.42 -4.87 8.63
C ILE A 179 10.91 -4.73 8.85
N LYS A 180 10.11 -4.94 7.81
CA LYS A 180 8.64 -4.88 7.87
C LYS A 180 8.08 -5.90 8.86
N PHE A 181 8.64 -7.12 8.89
CA PHE A 181 8.22 -8.18 9.79
C PHE A 181 8.51 -7.83 11.24
N ARG A 182 9.74 -7.41 11.58
CA ARG A 182 10.10 -6.96 12.94
C ARG A 182 9.24 -5.78 13.40
N PHE A 183 8.97 -4.83 12.50
CA PHE A 183 8.07 -3.72 12.79
C PHE A 183 6.66 -4.21 13.16
N LEU A 184 6.08 -5.13 12.40
CA LEU A 184 4.75 -5.68 12.73
C LEU A 184 4.76 -6.46 14.05
N LEU A 185 5.81 -7.22 14.33
CA LEU A 185 5.95 -7.92 15.62
C LEU A 185 6.01 -6.94 16.80
N SER A 186 6.69 -5.80 16.66
CA SER A 186 6.73 -4.77 17.70
C SER A 186 5.36 -4.11 17.92
N ARG A 187 4.41 -4.27 16.99
CA ARG A 187 3.00 -3.88 17.12
C ARG A 187 2.09 -5.02 17.61
N GLY A 188 2.66 -6.13 18.06
CA GLY A 188 1.94 -7.22 18.74
C GLY A 188 1.24 -8.20 17.80
N LEU A 189 1.59 -8.22 16.51
CA LEU A 189 1.05 -9.24 15.60
C LEU A 189 1.66 -10.61 15.93
N ASP A 190 0.82 -11.65 15.96
CA ASP A 190 1.24 -13.02 16.24
C ASP A 190 1.97 -13.65 15.03
N PRO A 191 3.28 -13.97 15.16
CA PRO A 191 4.08 -14.58 14.09
C PRO A 191 3.60 -15.97 13.66
N ASN A 192 2.81 -16.66 14.50
CA ASN A 192 2.36 -18.03 14.26
C ASN A 192 0.95 -18.12 13.67
N THR A 193 0.41 -16.99 13.19
CA THR A 193 -0.91 -16.93 12.56
C THR A 193 -1.04 -17.90 11.38
N THR A 194 -2.22 -18.53 11.27
CA THR A 194 -2.56 -19.49 10.21
C THR A 194 -3.69 -18.99 9.32
N ILE A 195 -4.05 -17.69 9.42
CA ILE A 195 -5.25 -17.11 8.81
C ILE A 195 -5.28 -17.22 7.28
N SER A 196 -4.13 -17.46 6.64
CA SER A 196 -4.02 -17.51 5.19
C SER A 196 -4.29 -18.90 4.62
N ALA A 197 -5.52 -19.11 4.14
CA ALA A 197 -5.90 -20.32 3.37
C ALA A 197 -5.06 -20.53 2.09
N LYS A 198 -4.38 -19.47 1.62
CA LYS A 198 -3.49 -19.49 0.46
C LYS A 198 -2.02 -19.72 0.84
N TRP A 199 -1.55 -19.13 1.93
CA TRP A 199 -0.13 -19.04 2.24
C TRP A 199 0.31 -19.85 3.46
N GLY A 200 -0.62 -20.43 4.21
CA GLY A 200 -0.30 -21.18 5.42
C GLY A 200 0.23 -20.28 6.53
N THR A 201 1.34 -20.68 7.18
CA THR A 201 1.98 -19.86 8.23
C THR A 201 3.02 -18.91 7.61
N PRO A 202 3.39 -17.81 8.30
CA PRO A 202 4.50 -16.96 7.87
C PRO A 202 5.80 -17.75 7.58
N LEU A 203 6.06 -18.82 8.34
CA LEU A 203 7.23 -19.68 8.12
C LEU A 203 7.19 -20.42 6.78
N HIS A 204 6.00 -20.84 6.32
CA HIS A 204 5.86 -21.42 4.98
C HIS A 204 6.19 -20.41 3.87
N VAL A 205 5.81 -19.14 4.05
CA VAL A 205 6.08 -18.07 3.09
C VAL A 205 7.56 -17.72 3.08
N ALA A 206 8.17 -17.57 4.25
CA ALA A 206 9.59 -17.31 4.38
C ALA A 206 10.44 -18.43 3.75
N ALA A 207 10.06 -19.70 3.97
CA ALA A 207 10.68 -20.86 3.33
C ALA A 207 10.49 -20.88 1.81
N LEU A 208 9.32 -20.48 1.31
CA LEU A 208 9.03 -20.40 -0.12
C LEU A 208 9.92 -19.39 -0.86
N PHE A 209 10.22 -18.26 -0.22
CA PHE A 209 11.01 -17.17 -0.80
C PHE A 209 12.48 -17.17 -0.35
N ALA A 210 12.90 -18.19 0.42
CA ALA A 210 14.25 -18.31 0.99
C ALA A 210 14.68 -17.09 1.83
N MET A 211 13.77 -16.57 2.67
CA MET A 211 13.99 -15.41 3.51
C MET A 211 14.69 -15.79 4.81
N GLU A 212 16.00 -15.99 4.73
CA GLU A 212 16.82 -16.50 5.84
C GLU A 212 16.63 -15.72 7.15
N GLU A 213 16.67 -14.39 7.11
CA GLU A 213 16.53 -13.58 8.33
C GLU A 213 15.13 -13.73 8.95
N VAL A 214 14.08 -13.72 8.13
CA VAL A 214 12.69 -13.92 8.61
C VAL A 214 12.53 -15.31 9.22
N ILE A 215 13.15 -16.33 8.63
CA ILE A 215 13.11 -17.70 9.16
C ILE A 215 13.73 -17.74 10.54
N ARG A 216 14.91 -17.15 10.73
CA ARG A 216 15.56 -17.07 12.05
C ARG A 216 14.67 -16.37 13.07
N ILE A 217 14.10 -15.21 12.72
CA ILE A 217 13.15 -14.49 13.60
C ILE A 217 11.99 -15.40 14.01
N LEU A 218 11.40 -16.13 13.07
CA LEU A 218 10.27 -17.01 13.35
C LEU A 218 10.65 -18.19 14.25
N LEU A 219 11.81 -18.81 14.00
CA LEU A 219 12.31 -19.92 14.82
C LEU A 219 12.66 -19.47 16.24
N ASP A 220 13.30 -18.30 16.38
CA ASP A 220 13.60 -17.69 17.68
C ASP A 220 12.31 -17.41 18.49
N LEU A 221 11.20 -17.15 17.79
CA LEU A 221 9.86 -16.97 18.37
C LEU A 221 9.07 -18.29 18.54
N GLY A 222 9.73 -19.43 18.37
CA GLY A 222 9.16 -20.77 18.62
C GLY A 222 8.26 -21.29 17.50
N ALA A 223 8.34 -20.76 16.28
CA ALA A 223 7.59 -21.29 15.15
C ALA A 223 8.04 -22.73 14.81
N ASP A 224 7.10 -23.67 14.75
CA ASP A 224 7.42 -25.06 14.43
C ASP A 224 7.82 -25.24 12.95
N PRO A 225 9.07 -25.65 12.64
CA PRO A 225 9.54 -25.87 11.27
C PRO A 225 8.86 -27.06 10.57
N ASN A 226 8.17 -27.92 11.33
CA ASN A 226 7.39 -29.04 10.83
C ASN A 226 5.89 -28.77 10.82
N SER A 227 5.47 -27.54 11.18
CA SER A 227 4.07 -27.15 11.16
C SER A 227 3.45 -27.44 9.81
N ARG A 228 2.30 -28.11 9.81
CA ARG A 228 1.59 -28.46 8.59
C ARG A 228 0.43 -27.52 8.37
N SER A 229 0.35 -26.96 7.16
CA SER A 229 -0.76 -26.11 6.76
C SER A 229 -1.60 -26.77 5.67
N TYR A 230 -2.91 -26.80 5.87
CA TYR A 230 -3.89 -27.20 4.86
C TYR A 230 -4.06 -26.19 3.72
N CYS A 231 -3.15 -25.21 3.60
CA CYS A 231 -3.28 -24.21 2.56
C CYS A 231 -3.22 -24.83 1.16
N THR A 232 -4.04 -24.28 0.26
CA THR A 232 -4.19 -24.77 -1.12
C THR A 232 -2.88 -24.80 -1.89
N LYS A 233 -1.93 -23.94 -1.53
CA LYS A 233 -0.64 -23.80 -2.21
C LYS A 233 0.36 -24.88 -1.82
N PHE A 234 0.37 -25.31 -0.55
CA PHE A 234 1.40 -26.22 -0.04
C PHE A 234 0.89 -27.63 0.24
N LYS A 235 -0.42 -27.91 0.12
CA LYS A 235 -0.97 -29.29 0.15
C LYS A 235 -0.47 -30.11 1.34
N ASN A 236 -0.48 -29.54 2.56
CA ASN A 236 -0.04 -30.19 3.80
C ASN A 236 1.48 -30.43 3.93
N ASN A 237 2.30 -29.80 3.08
CA ASN A 237 3.76 -29.77 3.25
C ASN A 237 4.15 -28.81 4.37
N SER A 238 5.15 -29.20 5.16
CA SER A 238 5.85 -28.36 6.13
C SER A 238 6.73 -27.29 5.47
N PRO A 239 7.14 -26.23 6.19
CA PRO A 239 8.10 -25.25 5.70
C PRO A 239 9.38 -25.85 5.11
N VAL A 240 9.96 -26.86 5.77
CA VAL A 240 11.15 -27.58 5.28
C VAL A 240 10.87 -28.26 3.93
N GLU A 241 9.73 -28.94 3.80
CA GLU A 241 9.33 -29.62 2.56
C GLU A 241 9.10 -28.63 1.42
N VAL A 242 8.54 -27.45 1.72
CA VAL A 242 8.38 -26.35 0.75
C VAL A 242 9.73 -25.84 0.23
N ALA A 243 10.70 -25.61 1.13
CA ALA A 243 12.05 -25.18 0.75
C ALA A 243 12.76 -26.26 -0.10
N LYS A 244 12.67 -27.54 0.28
CA LYS A 244 13.21 -28.68 -0.49
C LYS A 244 12.60 -28.79 -1.88
N TRP A 245 11.28 -28.60 -1.99
CA TRP A 245 10.60 -28.59 -3.28
C TRP A 245 11.09 -27.44 -4.17
N LYS A 246 11.19 -26.21 -3.63
CA LYS A 246 11.70 -25.06 -4.38
C LYS A 246 13.15 -25.20 -4.83
N LYS A 247 14.00 -25.78 -3.98
CA LYS A 247 15.37 -26.11 -4.33
C LYS A 247 15.43 -27.05 -5.55
N ARG A 248 14.59 -28.11 -5.58
CA ARG A 248 14.52 -29.07 -6.70
C ARG A 248 13.99 -28.45 -7.98
N ALA A 249 13.03 -27.52 -7.87
CA ALA A 249 12.47 -26.80 -9.01
C ALA A 249 13.44 -25.73 -9.58
N SER A 250 14.51 -25.39 -8.87
CA SER A 250 15.51 -24.41 -9.34
C SER A 250 16.54 -25.07 -10.25
N HIS A 251 16.88 -24.43 -11.37
CA HIS A 251 17.88 -24.94 -12.33
C HIS A 251 19.27 -25.13 -11.68
N GLU A 252 20.01 -26.15 -12.14
CA GLU A 252 21.38 -26.40 -11.71
C GLU A 252 22.31 -25.21 -12.00
N GLY A 253 23.16 -24.87 -11.02
CA GLY A 253 24.06 -23.71 -11.09
C GLY A 253 23.46 -22.39 -10.57
N SER A 254 22.16 -22.33 -10.27
CA SER A 254 21.56 -21.11 -9.72
C SER A 254 22.08 -20.80 -8.31
N SER A 255 22.47 -19.54 -8.07
CA SER A 255 22.75 -18.99 -6.74
C SER A 255 21.64 -19.32 -5.74
N MET A 256 20.39 -19.36 -6.23
CA MET A 256 19.20 -19.66 -5.45
C MET A 256 19.20 -21.08 -4.85
N LYS A 257 19.82 -22.06 -5.53
CA LYS A 257 19.90 -23.45 -5.02
C LYS A 257 20.75 -23.52 -3.74
N ARG A 258 21.77 -22.65 -3.61
CA ARG A 258 22.56 -22.51 -2.38
C ARG A 258 21.76 -21.81 -1.28
N THR A 259 21.06 -20.72 -1.60
CA THR A 259 20.20 -20.02 -0.64
C THR A 259 19.14 -20.96 -0.04
N TYR A 260 18.45 -21.75 -0.88
CA TYR A 260 17.52 -22.75 -0.37
C TYR A 260 18.21 -23.85 0.44
N GLN A 261 19.44 -24.24 0.10
CA GLN A 261 20.17 -25.24 0.90
C GLN A 261 20.47 -24.71 2.30
N SER A 262 20.95 -23.47 2.42
CA SER A 262 21.18 -22.82 3.72
C SER A 262 19.90 -22.71 4.54
N VAL A 263 18.79 -22.30 3.91
CA VAL A 263 17.48 -22.24 4.56
C VAL A 263 17.01 -23.62 5.06
N ILE A 264 17.24 -24.69 4.29
CA ILE A 264 16.89 -26.05 4.71
C ILE A 264 17.72 -26.45 5.92
N GLU A 265 19.02 -26.16 5.93
CA GLU A 265 19.90 -26.45 7.07
C GLU A 265 19.43 -25.75 8.35
N ILE A 266 19.06 -24.47 8.27
CA ILE A 266 18.52 -23.71 9.41
C ILE A 266 17.23 -24.31 9.94
N LEU A 267 16.29 -24.66 9.06
CA LEU A 267 15.02 -25.27 9.48
C LEU A 267 15.20 -26.69 10.04
N GLU A 268 16.26 -27.40 9.64
CA GLU A 268 16.56 -28.75 10.13
C GLU A 268 17.48 -28.77 11.36
N SER A 269 18.23 -27.71 11.64
CA SER A 269 19.13 -27.63 12.81
C SER A 269 18.37 -27.45 14.12
N GLU A 270 17.19 -26.83 14.10
CA GLU A 270 16.31 -26.65 15.27
C GLU A 270 15.54 -27.93 15.69
N LYS A 271 15.99 -29.11 15.24
CA LYS A 271 15.36 -30.42 15.55
C LYS A 271 15.54 -30.88 17.01
N GLY A 272 15.99 -30.02 17.93
CA GLY A 272 16.44 -30.46 19.24
C GLY A 272 16.26 -29.45 20.37
N GLY A 273 15.01 -29.14 20.72
CA GLY A 273 14.68 -28.67 22.08
C GLY A 273 13.66 -27.54 22.14
N PRO A 274 12.77 -27.52 23.15
CA PRO A 274 11.99 -26.32 23.44
C PRO A 274 12.94 -25.28 24.04
N CYS A 275 13.33 -24.27 23.27
CA CYS A 275 13.93 -23.07 23.83
C CYS A 275 12.85 -22.31 24.62
N CYS A 276 12.76 -22.61 25.91
CA CYS A 276 12.04 -21.81 26.89
C CYS A 276 12.67 -20.41 26.97
N LEU A 277 12.20 -19.48 26.15
CA LEU A 277 12.16 -18.07 26.55
C LEU A 277 10.75 -17.79 27.03
N SER A 278 10.52 -18.13 28.30
CA SER A 278 9.37 -17.63 29.04
C SER A 278 9.43 -16.10 29.00
N VAL A 279 8.59 -15.48 28.17
CA VAL A 279 8.19 -14.10 28.40
C VAL A 279 7.49 -14.12 29.74
N ALA A 280 8.14 -13.58 30.77
CA ALA A 280 7.55 -13.41 32.07
C ALA A 280 6.34 -12.47 31.93
N VAL A 281 5.16 -13.06 31.79
CA VAL A 281 3.91 -12.39 32.10
C VAL A 281 3.96 -12.15 33.60
N SER A 282 4.19 -10.90 33.99
CA SER A 282 4.10 -10.47 35.38
C SER A 282 2.65 -10.64 35.84
N GLU A 283 2.37 -11.78 36.46
CA GLU A 283 1.19 -11.97 37.30
C GLU A 283 1.29 -11.00 38.48
N ARG A 284 0.37 -10.04 38.54
CA ARG A 284 0.11 -9.28 39.77
C ARG A 284 -0.87 -10.08 40.62
N PRO A 285 -0.59 -10.32 41.91
CA PRO A 285 -1.60 -10.86 42.80
C PRO A 285 -2.59 -9.77 43.20
N ASN A 286 -3.87 -10.11 43.13
CA ASN A 286 -4.95 -9.38 43.80
C ASN A 286 -4.71 -9.41 45.32
N ALA A 287 -4.78 -8.23 45.94
CA ALA A 287 -5.16 -8.09 47.33
C ALA A 287 -6.10 -6.88 47.43
N GLU A 288 -7.36 -7.17 47.73
CA GLU A 288 -8.33 -6.19 48.20
C GLU A 288 -7.86 -5.64 49.55
N ASN A 289 -7.71 -4.32 49.69
CA ASN A 289 -8.46 -3.63 50.73
C ASN A 289 -8.59 -2.12 50.48
N SER A 290 -9.79 -1.66 50.80
CA SER A 290 -10.32 -0.32 50.82
C SER A 290 -9.50 0.73 51.61
N THR A 291 -9.38 1.95 51.06
CA THR A 291 -9.72 3.24 51.72
C THR A 291 -9.31 4.42 50.81
N LYS A 292 -10.12 5.49 50.83
CA LYS A 292 -10.02 6.72 50.02
C LYS A 292 -9.73 7.91 50.98
N PRO A 293 -9.49 9.14 50.47
CA PRO A 293 -8.20 9.79 50.22
C PRO A 293 -7.85 10.87 51.29
N PRO A 294 -6.80 11.68 51.07
CA PRO A 294 -7.12 13.10 50.81
C PRO A 294 -6.24 13.81 49.77
N GLU A 295 -6.77 14.94 49.32
CA GLU A 295 -6.25 15.94 48.38
C GLU A 295 -4.99 16.67 48.88
N THR A 296 -4.09 17.12 47.99
CA THR A 296 -3.88 18.54 47.64
C THR A 296 -2.54 18.85 46.91
N LYS A 297 -2.67 19.72 45.88
CA LYS A 297 -1.80 20.85 45.46
C LYS A 297 -0.45 20.63 44.71
N LYS A 298 -0.52 21.04 43.42
CA LYS A 298 0.25 22.10 42.70
C LYS A 298 1.79 22.22 42.80
N GLY A 299 2.38 22.41 41.61
CA GLY A 299 3.69 23.03 41.33
C GLY A 299 4.67 22.02 40.72
N GLY A 300 5.46 22.26 39.67
CA GLY A 300 5.92 23.43 38.93
C GLY A 300 7.09 22.95 38.04
N MET A 301 7.43 23.70 37.00
CA MET A 301 8.30 23.36 35.85
C MET A 301 9.79 23.07 36.15
N ASN A 302 10.43 22.26 35.28
CA ASN A 302 11.73 22.43 34.56
C ASN A 302 12.23 21.04 34.14
N VAL A 303 12.49 20.69 32.87
CA VAL A 303 13.44 21.22 31.85
C VAL A 303 14.87 21.38 32.37
N GLN A 304 15.73 20.40 32.07
CA GLN A 304 17.05 20.60 31.43
C GLN A 304 17.84 19.28 31.25
N ARG A 305 18.35 19.08 30.01
CA ARG A 305 19.69 18.56 29.61
C ARG A 305 20.05 17.09 29.95
N ALA A 306 20.85 16.35 29.18
CA ALA A 306 21.68 16.58 28.00
C ALA A 306 22.17 15.22 27.41
N ASN A 307 22.86 15.35 26.26
CA ASN A 307 23.88 14.48 25.64
C ASN A 307 23.35 13.45 24.62
N ASP A 308 23.54 13.66 23.31
CA ASP A 308 24.80 13.67 22.53
C ASP A 308 25.55 12.33 22.59
N ILE A 309 25.39 11.50 21.55
CA ILE A 309 26.48 10.68 20.98
C ILE A 309 26.36 10.70 19.45
N THR A 310 27.38 11.29 18.84
CA THR A 310 27.85 11.22 17.45
C THR A 310 27.76 9.78 16.89
N GLY A 311 27.21 9.52 15.72
CA GLY A 311 27.73 9.90 14.42
C GLY A 311 28.04 8.62 13.65
N TRP A 312 27.62 8.50 12.39
CA TRP A 312 28.25 7.70 11.33
C TRP A 312 27.75 8.24 9.98
N SER A 313 28.70 8.73 9.21
CA SER A 313 28.61 9.12 7.81
C SER A 313 28.82 7.89 6.93
N GLU A 314 27.98 7.70 5.92
CA GLU A 314 28.37 7.66 4.49
C GLU A 314 27.22 7.15 3.60
N SER A 315 26.79 8.04 2.71
CA SER A 315 26.75 7.85 1.25
C SER A 315 26.37 6.47 0.70
N SER A 316 25.18 6.35 0.11
CA SER A 316 24.95 5.50 -1.07
C SER A 316 23.70 5.93 -1.82
N ASN A 317 23.94 6.43 -3.03
CA ASN A 317 22.98 6.87 -4.03
C ASN A 317 22.40 5.64 -4.76
N CYS A 318 21.10 5.40 -4.73
CA CYS A 318 20.48 4.46 -5.69
C CYS A 318 19.01 4.76 -5.94
N GLY A 319 18.71 5.29 -7.13
CA GLY A 319 17.35 5.58 -7.58
C GLY A 319 16.55 4.30 -7.84
N THR A 320 15.36 4.22 -7.25
CA THR A 320 14.41 3.13 -7.45
C THR A 320 13.50 3.43 -8.65
N LYS A 321 13.77 2.76 -9.76
CA LYS A 321 12.83 2.63 -10.88
C LYS A 321 11.66 1.74 -10.43
N LEU A 322 10.47 2.32 -10.40
CA LEU A 322 9.19 1.61 -10.29
C LEU A 322 9.08 0.56 -11.41
N LEU A 323 9.11 -0.72 -11.05
CA LEU A 323 8.82 -1.84 -11.94
C LEU A 323 7.30 -1.95 -12.13
N GLU A 324 6.81 -1.50 -13.29
CA GLU A 324 5.45 -1.80 -13.73
C GLU A 324 5.26 -3.30 -13.96
N ARG A 325 4.17 -3.87 -13.45
CA ARG A 325 3.74 -5.25 -13.73
C ARG A 325 3.24 -5.37 -15.18
N PRO A 326 3.58 -6.45 -15.93
CA PRO A 326 2.92 -6.73 -17.19
C PRO A 326 1.47 -7.19 -16.95
N ALA A 327 0.54 -6.61 -17.72
CA ALA A 327 -0.85 -7.00 -17.77
C ALA A 327 -0.96 -8.45 -18.28
N GLN A 328 -1.68 -9.30 -17.55
CA GLN A 328 -1.98 -10.66 -18.00
C GLN A 328 -2.92 -10.60 -19.21
N GLY A 329 -2.43 -11.15 -20.33
CA GLY A 329 -3.16 -11.29 -21.58
C GLY A 329 -4.36 -12.23 -21.45
N GLN A 330 -5.44 -11.81 -22.09
CA GLN A 330 -6.65 -12.58 -22.32
C GLN A 330 -6.31 -13.89 -23.06
N SER A 331 -6.71 -15.03 -22.49
CA SER A 331 -6.73 -16.30 -23.20
C SER A 331 -8.06 -16.44 -23.93
N THR A 332 -8.00 -16.26 -25.25
CA THR A 332 -9.08 -16.57 -26.19
C THR A 332 -9.26 -18.09 -26.29
N ARG A 333 -10.42 -18.62 -25.89
CA ARG A 333 -10.85 -19.97 -26.30
C ARG A 333 -11.37 -19.91 -27.74
N LYS A 334 -10.63 -20.54 -28.65
CA LYS A 334 -11.09 -20.91 -30.00
C LYS A 334 -12.10 -22.05 -29.88
N THR A 335 -13.33 -21.83 -30.34
CA THR A 335 -14.28 -22.89 -30.68
C THR A 335 -14.10 -23.23 -32.15
N GLN A 336 -13.84 -24.50 -32.42
CA GLN A 336 -13.61 -25.07 -33.74
C GLN A 336 -14.97 -25.53 -34.28
N ALA A 337 -15.35 -25.01 -35.45
CA ALA A 337 -16.51 -25.45 -36.20
C ALA A 337 -16.11 -26.58 -37.15
N SER A 338 -16.92 -27.63 -37.21
CA SER A 338 -16.98 -28.57 -38.34
C SER A 338 -18.45 -28.76 -38.71
N LEU A 339 -18.69 -28.67 -40.02
CA LEU A 339 -19.97 -28.73 -40.73
C LEU A 339 -20.59 -30.14 -40.67
N ASP A 340 -21.92 -30.23 -40.70
CA ASP A 340 -22.67 -30.80 -41.84
C ASP A 340 -24.15 -31.06 -41.50
N GLY A 341 -25.03 -30.85 -42.49
CA GLY A 341 -26.18 -31.74 -42.71
C GLY A 341 -27.59 -31.27 -42.31
N ASN A 342 -28.19 -30.43 -43.15
CA ASN A 342 -29.52 -30.58 -43.77
C ASN A 342 -30.77 -31.11 -43.00
N VAL A 343 -31.85 -30.30 -43.14
CA VAL A 343 -33.20 -30.67 -43.63
C VAL A 343 -34.33 -31.04 -42.64
N SER A 344 -35.40 -30.24 -42.79
CA SER A 344 -36.85 -30.53 -42.71
C SER A 344 -37.66 -30.35 -41.41
N SER A 345 -38.53 -29.35 -41.50
CA SER A 345 -39.98 -29.36 -41.25
C SER A 345 -40.55 -30.09 -40.01
N ARG A 346 -41.27 -29.33 -39.16
CA ARG A 346 -42.74 -29.36 -39.11
C ARG A 346 -43.31 -28.43 -38.02
N THR A 347 -44.46 -27.89 -38.38
CA THR A 347 -45.45 -27.11 -37.63
C THR A 347 -45.93 -27.77 -36.33
N ARG A 348 -46.26 -26.98 -35.29
CA ARG A 348 -47.65 -26.84 -34.79
C ARG A 348 -47.79 -25.80 -33.67
N SER A 349 -48.71 -24.88 -33.89
CA SER A 349 -49.34 -23.98 -32.93
C SER A 349 -50.17 -24.75 -31.89
N ARG A 350 -50.21 -24.28 -30.64
CA ARG A 350 -51.47 -24.23 -29.86
C ARG A 350 -51.40 -23.28 -28.67
N THR A 351 -52.25 -22.27 -28.73
CA THR A 351 -52.79 -21.45 -27.65
C THR A 351 -53.62 -22.29 -26.66
N LYS A 352 -53.68 -21.88 -25.39
CA LYS A 352 -54.93 -21.52 -24.69
C LYS A 352 -54.72 -21.12 -23.22
N ASN A 353 -55.08 -19.86 -22.96
CA ASN A 353 -55.97 -19.32 -21.92
C ASN A 353 -56.08 -19.97 -20.53
N VAL A 354 -55.81 -19.07 -19.59
CA VAL A 354 -56.33 -18.86 -18.22
C VAL A 354 -57.88 -18.96 -18.14
N PRO A 355 -58.43 -19.31 -16.96
CA PRO A 355 -59.69 -18.75 -16.47
C PRO A 355 -59.48 -17.54 -15.56
#